data_AF-A0A1V6QKB7-F1
#
_entry.id   AF-A0A1V6QKB7-F1
#
_cell.length_a   1.000
_cell.length_b   1.000
_cell.length_c   1.000
_cell.angle_alpha   90.00
_cell.angle_beta   90.00
_cell.angle_gamma   90.00
#
_symmetry.space_group_name_H-M   'P 1'
#
loop_
_entity.id
_entity.type
_entity.pdbx_description
1 polymer ?
#
loop_
_entity_poly.entity_id
_entity_poly.type
_entity_poly.pdbx_seq_one_letter_code
_entity_poly.pdbx_strand_id
1 'polypeptide(L)'
;MRIIDPQTAVLTNVEVLAYLTSNPPRRPPNPPPNSRNWVPSPDLRDHNTVVKEIHNYANRLSPHLLRYPRYTARPSSSQSQSQAAMTGTLQAQTSITDPDAASLPPTIPSLEPTPMDTALRDLVTRLQPYGLTKAEVVMILNLGLGLSATPQATEEADVELANGETAMEVDETNGDGQDAEDEGEAAEMNPGDFTAMVLLDAIVEERDLRLSDDDVAAILTIIRETLTADYENIRG
;
A
#
# COMPACT_ATOMS: atom_id res chain seq x y z
N MET A 1 10.91 17.63 -26.71
CA MET A 1 9.76 17.56 -25.78
C MET A 1 9.76 18.84 -24.94
N ARG A 2 8.61 19.48 -24.70
CA ARG A 2 8.50 20.64 -23.81
C ARG A 2 7.58 20.27 -22.65
N ILE A 3 7.99 20.56 -21.42
CA ILE A 3 7.19 20.32 -20.21
C ILE A 3 6.28 21.54 -20.05
N ILE A 4 4.97 21.31 -19.95
CA ILE A 4 3.98 22.38 -19.78
C ILE A 4 3.81 22.70 -18.29
N ASP A 5 3.56 21.68 -17.49
CA ASP A 5 3.41 21.76 -16.05
C ASP A 5 4.19 20.60 -15.41
N PRO A 6 5.21 20.90 -14.58
CA PRO A 6 5.99 19.86 -13.91
C PRO A 6 5.20 19.13 -12.80
N GLN A 7 4.16 19.71 -12.23
CA GLN A 7 3.42 19.14 -11.09
C GLN A 7 1.90 19.30 -11.25
N THR A 8 1.34 18.50 -12.17
CA THR A 8 -0.10 18.51 -12.46
C THR A 8 -0.95 17.83 -11.38
N ALA A 9 -0.40 16.82 -10.70
CA ALA A 9 -1.11 16.01 -9.73
C ALA A 9 -0.18 15.42 -8.68
N VAL A 10 -0.76 14.96 -7.57
CA VAL A 10 -0.12 14.15 -6.54
C VAL A 10 -0.86 12.82 -6.51
N LEU A 11 -0.14 11.73 -6.67
CA LEU A 11 -0.65 10.37 -6.67
C LEU A 11 -0.11 9.63 -5.45
N THR A 12 -0.97 8.83 -4.83
CA THR A 12 -0.59 7.93 -3.74
C THR A 12 0.08 6.68 -4.31
N ASN A 13 0.91 6.01 -3.50
CA ASN A 13 1.58 4.78 -3.91
C ASN A 13 0.57 3.69 -4.30
N VAL A 14 -0.60 3.66 -3.64
CA VAL A 14 -1.63 2.68 -3.94
C VAL A 14 -2.33 2.94 -5.28
N GLU A 15 -2.57 4.20 -5.66
CA GLU A 15 -3.12 4.55 -6.97
C GLU A 15 -2.14 4.18 -8.09
N VAL A 16 -0.84 4.45 -7.89
CA VAL A 16 0.21 4.08 -8.85
C VAL A 16 0.28 2.55 -8.99
N LEU A 17 0.26 1.82 -7.87
CA LEU A 17 0.27 0.36 -7.87
C LEU A 17 -0.98 -0.21 -8.56
N ALA A 18 -2.16 0.34 -8.28
CA ALA A 18 -3.41 -0.05 -8.89
C ALA A 18 -3.40 0.16 -10.41
N TYR A 19 -2.88 1.31 -10.86
CA TYR A 19 -2.74 1.62 -12.28
C TYR A 19 -1.81 0.62 -12.98
N LEU A 20 -0.64 0.34 -12.41
CA LEU A 20 0.31 -0.60 -12.99
C LEU A 20 -0.21 -2.05 -12.99
N THR A 21 -0.96 -2.44 -11.96
CA THR A 21 -1.55 -3.78 -11.86
C THR A 21 -2.67 -3.97 -12.87
N SER A 22 -3.51 -2.94 -13.07
CA SER A 22 -4.62 -2.98 -14.05
C SER A 22 -4.15 -2.84 -15.50
N ASN A 23 -2.92 -2.36 -15.72
CA ASN A 23 -2.33 -2.14 -17.05
C ASN A 23 -1.00 -2.90 -17.18
N PRO A 24 -1.01 -4.24 -17.19
CA PRO A 24 0.22 -5.02 -17.33
C PRO A 24 0.88 -4.73 -18.69
N PRO A 25 2.23 -4.77 -18.77
CA PRO A 25 2.93 -4.50 -20.01
C PRO A 25 2.46 -5.41 -21.15
N ARG A 26 2.09 -4.79 -22.27
CA ARG A 26 1.62 -5.52 -23.45
C ARG A 26 2.80 -6.20 -24.14
N ARG A 27 2.60 -7.45 -24.55
CA ARG A 27 3.54 -8.09 -25.47
C ARG A 27 3.48 -7.39 -26.82
N PRO A 28 4.61 -7.22 -27.50
CA PRO A 28 4.62 -6.67 -28.84
C PRO A 28 3.78 -7.58 -29.76
N PRO A 29 2.92 -7.02 -30.64
CA PRO A 29 2.15 -7.84 -31.55
C PRO A 29 3.10 -8.64 -32.46
N ASN A 30 2.72 -9.88 -32.78
CA ASN A 30 3.47 -10.66 -33.74
C ASN A 30 3.32 -10.03 -35.13
N PRO A 31 4.38 -10.03 -35.97
CA PRO A 31 4.27 -9.53 -37.33
C PRO A 31 3.20 -10.32 -38.10
N PRO A 32 2.26 -9.67 -38.80
CA PRO A 32 1.27 -10.35 -39.58
C PRO A 32 1.93 -11.12 -40.72
N PRO A 33 1.37 -12.28 -41.11
CA PRO A 33 1.92 -13.11 -42.17
C PRO A 33 2.06 -12.29 -43.47
N ASN A 34 3.21 -12.41 -44.13
CA ASN A 34 3.61 -11.68 -45.35
C ASN A 34 3.86 -10.16 -45.22
N SER A 35 4.04 -9.62 -44.02
CA SER A 35 4.41 -8.21 -43.87
C SER A 35 5.89 -7.96 -44.19
N ARG A 36 6.17 -7.30 -45.32
CA ARG A 36 7.52 -6.80 -45.67
C ARG A 36 7.93 -5.53 -44.91
N ASN A 37 6.95 -4.78 -44.39
CA ASN A 37 7.14 -3.46 -43.77
C ASN A 37 6.59 -3.41 -42.34
N TRP A 38 6.74 -4.48 -41.56
CA TRP A 38 6.34 -4.48 -40.15
C TRP A 38 7.18 -3.47 -39.38
N VAL A 39 6.52 -2.49 -38.76
CA VAL A 39 7.17 -1.54 -37.87
C VAL A 39 7.26 -2.20 -36.49
N PRO A 40 8.48 -2.43 -35.96
CA PRO A 40 8.61 -2.99 -34.63
C PRO A 40 7.95 -2.08 -33.60
N SER A 41 7.24 -2.68 -32.66
CA SER A 41 6.72 -1.98 -31.50
C SER A 41 7.85 -1.31 -30.70
N PRO A 42 7.56 -0.24 -29.95
CA PRO A 42 8.53 0.35 -29.03
C PRO A 42 9.16 -0.70 -28.12
N ASP A 43 10.47 -0.59 -27.87
CA ASP A 43 11.13 -1.43 -26.86
C ASP A 43 10.63 -1.01 -25.46
N LEU A 44 10.01 -1.95 -24.75
CA LEU A 44 9.43 -1.74 -23.42
C LEU A 44 10.31 -2.32 -22.30
N ARG A 45 11.57 -2.70 -22.58
CA ARG A 45 12.45 -3.32 -21.57
C ARG A 45 12.58 -2.47 -20.30
N ASP A 46 12.94 -1.20 -20.43
CA ASP A 46 13.18 -0.33 -19.27
C ASP A 46 11.88 0.00 -18.53
N HIS A 47 10.78 0.18 -19.28
CA HIS A 47 9.45 0.30 -18.69
C HIS A 47 9.13 -0.92 -17.82
N ASN A 48 9.35 -2.14 -18.32
CA ASN A 48 9.11 -3.37 -17.57
C ASN A 48 9.97 -3.47 -16.32
N THR A 49 11.22 -2.99 -16.37
CA THR A 49 12.09 -2.92 -15.19
C THR A 49 11.48 -2.01 -14.13
N VAL A 50 11.09 -0.79 -14.49
CA VAL A 50 10.47 0.16 -13.54
C VAL A 50 9.18 -0.41 -12.95
N VAL A 51 8.32 -1.01 -13.76
CA VAL A 51 7.09 -1.64 -13.28
C VAL A 51 7.39 -2.74 -12.27
N LYS A 52 8.36 -3.62 -12.56
CA LYS A 52 8.78 -4.67 -11.61
C LYS A 52 9.33 -4.11 -10.31
N GLU A 53 10.17 -3.08 -10.38
CA GLU A 53 10.74 -2.46 -9.18
C GLU A 53 9.68 -1.80 -8.30
N ILE A 54 8.66 -1.19 -8.88
CA ILE A 54 7.53 -0.63 -8.09
C ILE A 54 6.76 -1.74 -7.36
N HIS A 55 6.51 -2.87 -8.02
CA HIS A 55 5.90 -4.03 -7.35
C HIS A 55 6.83 -4.61 -6.27
N ASN A 56 8.14 -4.64 -6.50
CA ASN A 56 9.12 -5.07 -5.49
C ASN A 56 9.11 -4.15 -4.27
N TYR A 57 9.07 -2.83 -4.48
CA TYR A 57 8.94 -1.84 -3.41
C TYR A 57 7.68 -2.10 -2.56
N ALA A 58 6.52 -2.26 -3.20
CA ALA A 58 5.28 -2.55 -2.48
C ALA A 58 5.34 -3.87 -1.70
N ASN A 59 5.92 -4.93 -2.29
CA ASN A 59 6.01 -6.23 -1.62
C ASN A 59 7.01 -6.26 -0.45
N ARG A 60 8.14 -5.56 -0.57
CA ARG A 60 9.25 -5.64 0.40
C ARG A 60 9.25 -4.54 1.44
N LEU A 61 8.98 -3.30 1.03
CA LEU A 61 9.15 -2.11 1.87
C LEU A 61 7.82 -1.50 2.31
N SER A 62 6.74 -1.73 1.57
CA SER A 62 5.42 -1.16 1.88
C SER A 62 4.28 -2.18 1.74
N PRO A 63 4.38 -3.35 2.43
CA PRO A 63 3.41 -4.44 2.29
C PRO A 63 2.00 -4.05 2.76
N HIS A 64 1.86 -2.98 3.56
CA HIS A 64 0.55 -2.43 3.95
C HIS A 64 -0.30 -2.01 2.75
N LEU A 65 0.31 -1.54 1.66
CA LEU A 65 -0.40 -1.13 0.44
C LEU A 65 -1.20 -2.28 -0.19
N LEU A 66 -0.78 -3.52 0.04
CA LEU A 66 -1.45 -4.72 -0.46
C LEU A 66 -2.67 -5.11 0.38
N ARG A 67 -2.81 -4.54 1.59
CA ARG A 67 -3.92 -4.79 2.52
C ARG A 67 -5.02 -3.75 2.42
N TYR A 68 -4.81 -2.71 1.63
CA TYR A 68 -5.81 -1.68 1.45
C TYR A 68 -7.04 -2.25 0.73
N PRO A 69 -8.19 -1.55 0.76
CA PRO A 69 -9.36 -1.94 0.00
C PRO A 69 -9.04 -2.24 -1.46
N ARG A 70 -9.85 -3.09 -2.09
CA ARG A 70 -9.57 -3.51 -3.46
C ARG A 70 -9.67 -2.33 -4.42
N TYR A 71 -8.66 -2.20 -5.29
CA TYR A 71 -8.60 -1.25 -6.40
C TYR A 71 -9.11 -1.84 -7.73
N THR A 72 -9.63 -3.08 -7.69
CA THR A 72 -10.31 -3.69 -8.84
C THR A 72 -11.81 -3.67 -8.58
N ALA A 73 -12.59 -3.30 -9.59
CA ALA A 73 -14.04 -3.49 -9.57
C ALA A 73 -14.34 -4.97 -9.29
N ARG A 74 -15.46 -5.24 -8.61
CA ARG A 74 -15.89 -6.62 -8.30
C ARG A 74 -15.80 -7.46 -9.58
N PRO A 75 -15.15 -8.64 -9.54
CA PRO A 75 -15.13 -9.49 -10.71
C PRO A 75 -16.57 -9.83 -11.02
N SER A 76 -17.07 -9.34 -12.16
CA SER A 76 -18.31 -9.85 -12.71
C SER A 76 -18.15 -11.37 -12.77
N SER A 77 -19.12 -12.11 -12.25
CA SER A 77 -19.11 -13.58 -12.18
C SER A 77 -18.92 -14.27 -13.54
N SER A 78 -18.89 -13.50 -14.64
CA SER A 78 -18.53 -13.92 -15.98
C SER A 78 -17.02 -14.01 -16.29
N GLN A 79 -16.12 -13.42 -15.49
CA GLN A 79 -14.66 -13.42 -15.75
C GLN A 79 -13.89 -14.47 -14.95
N SER A 80 -14.45 -14.98 -13.85
CA SER A 80 -13.77 -15.89 -12.91
C SER A 80 -13.61 -17.33 -13.43
N GLN A 81 -14.23 -17.70 -14.55
CA GLN A 81 -14.06 -19.04 -15.14
C GLN A 81 -12.85 -19.15 -16.08
N SER A 82 -12.23 -18.03 -16.48
CA SER A 82 -11.16 -18.07 -17.50
C SER A 82 -9.74 -18.18 -16.94
N GLN A 83 -9.52 -17.94 -15.65
CA GLN A 83 -8.15 -17.89 -15.08
C GLN A 83 -7.83 -19.03 -14.09
N ALA A 84 -8.82 -19.76 -13.57
CA ALA A 84 -8.60 -20.83 -12.59
C ALA A 84 -8.19 -22.20 -13.20
N ALA A 85 -8.04 -22.31 -14.52
CA ALA A 85 -7.79 -23.58 -15.21
C ALA A 85 -6.35 -23.79 -15.73
N MET A 86 -5.35 -23.00 -15.30
CA MET A 86 -3.95 -23.12 -15.81
C MET A 86 -2.89 -23.52 -14.78
N THR A 87 -3.25 -24.05 -13.61
CA THR A 87 -2.28 -24.60 -12.66
C THR A 87 -2.57 -26.06 -12.36
N GLY A 88 -2.17 -26.94 -13.28
CA GLY A 88 -2.13 -28.38 -13.02
C GLY A 88 -2.15 -29.23 -14.29
N THR A 89 -0.99 -29.55 -14.85
CA THR A 89 -0.53 -30.89 -15.28
C THR A 89 0.63 -30.82 -16.28
N LEU A 90 1.52 -31.80 -16.18
CA LEU A 90 2.75 -32.00 -16.95
C LEU A 90 2.48 -32.39 -18.42
N GLN A 91 3.39 -31.96 -19.30
CA GLN A 91 3.78 -32.50 -20.62
C GLN A 91 2.75 -33.31 -21.46
N ALA A 92 2.36 -32.76 -22.61
CA ALA A 92 2.34 -33.48 -23.89
C ALA A 92 2.37 -32.50 -25.07
N GLN A 93 3.21 -32.78 -26.05
CA GLN A 93 3.23 -32.14 -27.37
C GLN A 93 1.89 -32.39 -28.07
N THR A 94 1.20 -31.34 -28.51
CA THR A 94 0.33 -31.36 -29.71
C THR A 94 0.07 -29.92 -30.16
N SER A 95 0.36 -29.67 -31.42
CA SER A 95 0.11 -28.45 -32.16
C SER A 95 -1.38 -28.27 -32.44
N ILE A 96 -2.03 -27.28 -31.84
CA ILE A 96 -3.31 -26.72 -32.29
C ILE A 96 -3.31 -25.22 -31.93
N THR A 97 -3.74 -24.40 -32.88
CA THR A 97 -3.79 -22.94 -32.89
C THR A 97 -4.59 -22.34 -31.73
N ASP A 98 -3.91 -21.60 -30.83
CA ASP A 98 -4.57 -20.70 -29.87
C ASP A 98 -5.00 -19.40 -30.57
N PRO A 99 -6.27 -18.96 -30.45
CA PRO A 99 -6.69 -17.65 -30.94
C PRO A 99 -6.24 -16.58 -29.95
N ASP A 100 -5.12 -15.96 -30.30
CA ASP A 100 -4.94 -14.50 -30.31
C ASP A 100 -5.47 -13.70 -29.10
N ALA A 101 -4.80 -13.84 -27.96
CA ALA A 101 -4.86 -12.85 -26.87
C ALA A 101 -4.17 -11.51 -27.23
N ALA A 102 -3.66 -11.34 -28.46
CA ALA A 102 -2.82 -10.20 -28.84
C ALA A 102 -3.60 -9.00 -29.43
N SER A 103 -4.94 -9.05 -29.50
CA SER A 103 -5.74 -7.94 -30.07
C SER A 103 -6.79 -7.33 -29.13
N LEU A 104 -6.70 -7.53 -27.82
CA LEU A 104 -7.62 -6.84 -26.91
C LEU A 104 -7.40 -5.31 -26.98
N PRO A 105 -8.47 -4.51 -27.22
CA PRO A 105 -8.39 -3.05 -27.20
C PRO A 105 -7.84 -2.54 -25.84
N PRO A 106 -7.44 -1.26 -25.70
CA PRO A 106 -7.16 -0.70 -24.38
C PRO A 106 -8.31 -1.07 -23.44
N THR A 107 -8.02 -1.80 -22.36
CA THR A 107 -8.98 -1.96 -21.27
C THR A 107 -9.23 -0.54 -20.80
N ILE A 108 -10.38 0.02 -21.20
CA ILE A 108 -10.77 1.33 -20.72
C ILE A 108 -10.84 1.16 -19.21
N PRO A 109 -10.07 1.92 -18.41
CA PRO A 109 -10.17 1.84 -16.97
C PRO A 109 -11.64 2.06 -16.61
N SER A 110 -12.22 1.10 -15.88
CA SER A 110 -13.62 1.18 -15.50
C SER A 110 -13.82 2.49 -14.75
N LEU A 111 -14.76 3.32 -15.22
CA LEU A 111 -15.18 4.54 -14.52
C LEU A 111 -16.01 4.25 -13.27
N GLU A 112 -16.28 2.97 -13.00
CA GLU A 112 -16.98 2.52 -11.81
C GLU A 112 -16.09 2.74 -10.58
N PRO A 113 -16.60 3.42 -9.54
CA PRO A 113 -15.84 3.66 -8.32
C PRO A 113 -15.47 2.33 -7.68
N THR A 114 -14.19 2.14 -7.40
CA THR A 114 -13.69 0.98 -6.69
C THR A 114 -13.94 1.10 -5.19
N PRO A 115 -13.88 -0.02 -4.44
CA PRO A 115 -13.89 0.02 -2.97
C PRO A 115 -12.82 0.97 -2.41
N MET A 116 -11.62 0.95 -3.01
CA MET A 116 -10.54 1.89 -2.72
C MET A 116 -10.95 3.35 -2.91
N ASP A 117 -11.56 3.70 -4.04
CA ASP A 117 -11.98 5.09 -4.31
C ASP A 117 -12.96 5.59 -3.25
N THR A 118 -13.84 4.71 -2.79
CA THR A 118 -14.82 5.02 -1.75
C THR A 118 -14.13 5.20 -0.40
N ALA A 119 -13.23 4.30 -0.03
CA ALA A 119 -12.46 4.35 1.21
C ALA A 119 -11.58 5.61 1.28
N LEU A 120 -10.89 5.97 0.19
CA LEU A 120 -10.05 7.17 0.15
C LEU A 120 -10.87 8.46 0.29
N ARG A 121 -12.06 8.53 -0.34
CA ARG A 121 -12.97 9.67 -0.18
C ARG A 121 -13.49 9.76 1.25
N ASP A 122 -13.85 8.64 1.85
CA ASP A 122 -14.32 8.59 3.23
C ASP A 122 -13.22 8.97 4.22
N LEU A 123 -12.01 8.43 4.07
CA LEU A 123 -10.83 8.80 4.84
C LEU A 123 -10.59 10.31 4.77
N VAL A 124 -10.51 10.90 3.58
CA VAL A 124 -10.26 12.34 3.41
C VAL A 124 -11.37 13.16 4.07
N THR A 125 -12.64 12.75 3.93
CA THR A 125 -13.78 13.45 4.53
C THR A 125 -13.74 13.39 6.06
N ARG A 126 -13.39 12.22 6.62
CA ARG A 126 -13.30 12.02 8.08
C ARG A 126 -12.06 12.65 8.70
N LEU A 127 -10.98 12.79 7.94
CA LEU A 127 -9.75 13.46 8.40
C LEU A 127 -9.80 14.99 8.26
N GLN A 128 -10.70 15.54 7.43
CA GLN A 128 -10.83 16.98 7.21
C GLN A 128 -10.95 17.82 8.50
N PRO A 129 -11.72 17.43 9.53
CA PRO A 129 -11.89 18.24 10.74
C PRO A 129 -10.60 18.49 11.53
N TYR A 130 -9.60 17.61 11.40
CA TYR A 130 -8.33 17.71 12.12
C TYR A 130 -7.34 18.68 11.47
N GLY A 131 -7.70 19.33 10.35
CA GLY A 131 -6.84 20.34 9.71
C GLY A 131 -5.52 19.78 9.19
N LEU A 132 -5.50 18.50 8.80
CA LEU A 132 -4.34 17.87 8.16
C LEU A 132 -4.16 18.43 6.74
N THR A 133 -2.91 18.68 6.36
CA THR A 133 -2.55 19.13 5.02
C THR A 133 -2.61 17.97 4.03
N LYS A 134 -2.71 18.31 2.73
CA LYS A 134 -2.70 17.29 1.66
C LYS A 134 -1.43 16.43 1.71
N ALA A 135 -0.29 17.01 2.04
CA ALA A 135 0.98 16.29 2.13
C ALA A 135 0.97 15.31 3.32
N GLU A 136 0.47 15.74 4.48
CA GLU A 136 0.32 14.91 5.67
C GLU A 136 -0.58 13.70 5.39
N VAL A 137 -1.75 13.90 4.76
CA VAL A 137 -2.67 12.80 4.40
C VAL A 137 -2.03 11.82 3.41
N VAL A 138 -1.30 12.32 2.41
CA VAL A 138 -0.58 11.48 1.44
C VAL A 138 0.53 10.68 2.12
N MET A 139 1.25 11.26 3.08
CA MET A 139 2.27 10.57 3.86
C MET A 139 1.68 9.48 4.76
N ILE A 140 0.57 9.76 5.44
CA ILE A 140 -0.20 8.79 6.24
C ILE A 140 -0.58 7.57 5.39
N LEU A 141 -1.10 7.81 4.18
CA LEU A 141 -1.46 6.76 3.21
C LEU A 141 -0.22 6.00 2.70
N ASN A 142 0.84 6.69 2.32
CA ASN A 142 2.00 6.01 1.73
C ASN A 142 2.77 5.18 2.77
N LEU A 143 2.78 5.59 4.04
CA LEU A 143 3.45 4.89 5.13
C LEU A 143 2.57 3.86 5.84
N GLY A 144 1.25 3.88 5.62
CA GLY A 144 0.34 2.94 6.29
C GLY A 144 0.27 3.16 7.80
N LEU A 145 0.30 4.42 8.23
CA LEU A 145 0.34 4.78 9.64
C LEU A 145 -0.83 4.15 10.42
N GLY A 146 -0.52 3.51 11.55
CA GLY A 146 -1.53 2.84 12.38
C GLY A 146 -2.00 1.48 11.87
N LEU A 147 -1.51 1.00 10.72
CA LEU A 147 -1.75 -0.35 10.21
C LEU A 147 -0.59 -1.24 10.63
N SER A 148 -0.85 -2.25 11.46
CA SER A 148 0.20 -3.11 12.00
C SER A 148 0.97 -3.80 10.87
N ALA A 149 2.27 -3.51 10.78
CA ALA A 149 3.20 -4.35 10.04
C ALA A 149 3.15 -5.74 10.67
N THR A 150 3.03 -6.79 9.84
CA THR A 150 3.28 -8.15 10.34
C THR A 150 4.69 -8.16 10.94
N PRO A 151 4.92 -8.89 12.06
CA PRO A 151 6.23 -8.97 12.74
C PRO A 151 7.36 -9.60 11.90
N GLN A 152 7.10 -9.91 10.63
CA GLN A 152 8.03 -10.57 9.72
C GLN A 152 9.01 -9.59 9.02
N ALA A 153 8.84 -8.28 9.19
CA ALA A 153 9.76 -7.28 8.64
C ALA A 153 10.89 -6.89 9.62
N THR A 154 10.87 -7.40 10.85
CA THR A 154 11.82 -7.05 11.92
C THR A 154 13.08 -7.93 11.97
N GLU A 155 13.22 -8.95 11.11
CA GLU A 155 14.39 -9.85 11.13
C GLU A 155 15.53 -9.47 10.15
N GLU A 156 15.35 -8.46 9.28
CA GLU A 156 16.39 -8.07 8.29
C GLU A 156 16.78 -6.57 8.33
N ALA A 157 16.57 -5.90 9.47
CA ALA A 157 17.05 -4.54 9.70
C ALA A 157 17.97 -4.48 10.92
N ASP A 158 18.97 -5.36 10.97
CA ASP A 158 20.19 -5.15 11.74
C ASP A 158 21.04 -4.10 11.00
N VAL A 159 20.64 -2.83 11.14
CA VAL A 159 21.51 -1.70 10.83
C VAL A 159 22.09 -1.27 12.16
N GLU A 160 23.33 -1.70 12.40
CA GLU A 160 24.22 -1.15 13.42
C GLU A 160 24.13 0.38 13.46
N LEU A 161 23.37 0.92 14.41
CA LEU A 161 23.56 2.28 14.88
C LEU A 161 24.74 2.27 15.84
N ALA A 162 25.93 2.39 15.26
CA ALA A 162 27.13 2.75 15.98
C ALA A 162 26.98 4.19 16.54
N ASN A 163 26.58 4.30 17.81
CA ASN A 163 27.06 5.36 18.69
C ASN A 163 26.92 4.93 20.15
N GLY A 164 28.05 4.96 20.87
CA GLY A 164 28.24 4.30 22.16
C GLY A 164 27.75 5.07 23.39
N GLU A 165 28.13 4.48 24.54
CA GLU A 165 27.86 4.90 25.94
C GLU A 165 26.41 4.62 26.38
N THR A 166 26.09 3.71 27.31
CA THR A 166 26.83 3.16 28.45
C THR A 166 26.15 1.86 28.86
N ALA A 167 26.93 0.81 29.10
CA ALA A 167 26.44 -0.40 29.74
C ALA A 167 26.19 -0.13 31.24
N MET A 168 24.95 -0.33 31.69
CA MET A 168 24.66 -0.66 33.08
C MET A 168 23.70 -1.84 33.11
N GLU A 169 24.28 -3.04 33.17
CA GLU A 169 23.64 -4.18 33.83
C GLU A 169 23.31 -3.75 35.27
N VAL A 170 22.02 -3.77 35.63
CA VAL A 170 21.61 -3.76 37.03
C VAL A 170 20.98 -5.11 37.32
N ASP A 171 21.74 -5.87 38.09
CA ASP A 171 21.49 -7.20 38.63
C ASP A 171 20.23 -7.23 39.51
N GLU A 172 19.38 -8.24 39.27
CA GLU A 172 18.20 -8.54 40.07
C GLU A 172 18.60 -8.86 41.51
N THR A 173 18.28 -7.96 42.45
CA THR A 173 18.34 -8.28 43.88
C THR A 173 16.98 -8.03 44.55
N ASN A 174 16.40 -9.14 45.01
CA ASN A 174 15.24 -9.23 45.91
C ASN A 174 15.30 -8.20 47.05
N GLY A 175 14.19 -7.46 47.24
CA GLY A 175 13.94 -6.64 48.42
C GLY A 175 12.44 -6.45 48.64
N ASP A 176 11.92 -7.12 49.65
CA ASP A 176 10.55 -7.05 50.19
C ASP A 176 10.28 -5.70 50.88
N GLY A 177 9.10 -5.11 50.71
CA GLY A 177 8.59 -4.03 51.59
C GLY A 177 7.87 -2.84 50.93
N GLN A 178 6.53 -2.91 50.96
CA GLN A 178 5.54 -1.89 51.33
C GLN A 178 5.41 -0.52 50.59
N ASP A 179 4.16 -0.29 50.16
CA ASP A 179 3.40 0.98 50.02
C ASP A 179 3.99 2.16 49.22
N ALA A 180 3.48 2.33 47.99
CA ALA A 180 3.23 3.63 47.36
C ALA A 180 2.19 3.41 46.25
N GLU A 181 0.94 3.73 46.51
CA GLU A 181 0.26 4.90 45.94
C GLU A 181 -0.18 4.66 44.48
N ASP A 182 -1.50 4.52 44.37
CA ASP A 182 -2.40 4.60 43.24
C ASP A 182 -2.02 5.74 42.26
N GLU A 183 -1.02 5.51 41.41
CA GLU A 183 -0.82 6.29 40.19
C GLU A 183 -1.69 5.69 39.09
N GLY A 184 -2.60 6.53 38.61
CA GLY A 184 -3.73 6.17 37.78
C GLY A 184 -3.39 5.26 36.61
N GLU A 185 -4.36 4.41 36.26
CA GLU A 185 -4.42 3.59 35.06
C GLU A 185 -4.00 4.42 33.83
N ALA A 186 -2.70 4.47 33.55
CA ALA A 186 -2.19 4.75 32.23
C ALA A 186 -2.70 3.58 31.40
N ALA A 187 -3.88 3.77 30.78
CA ALA A 187 -4.46 2.81 29.86
C ALA A 187 -3.33 2.35 28.95
N GLU A 188 -2.95 1.08 29.10
CA GLU A 188 -1.79 0.49 28.44
C GLU A 188 -1.98 0.65 26.93
N MET A 189 -1.40 1.71 26.36
CA MET A 189 -1.53 1.98 24.93
C MET A 189 -0.90 0.81 24.21
N ASN A 190 -1.66 0.21 23.29
CA ASN A 190 -1.15 -0.83 22.42
C ASN A 190 0.19 -0.36 21.80
N PRO A 191 1.27 -1.15 21.84
CA PRO A 191 2.58 -0.73 21.34
C PRO A 191 2.57 -0.25 19.88
N GLY A 192 1.63 -0.76 19.08
CA GLY A 192 1.41 -0.30 17.71
C GLY A 192 0.86 1.13 17.60
N ASP A 193 0.11 1.58 18.60
CA ASP A 193 -0.49 2.92 18.67
C ASP A 193 0.58 3.93 19.13
N PHE A 194 1.43 3.53 20.07
CA PHE A 194 2.60 4.33 20.47
C PHE A 194 3.55 4.56 19.28
N THR A 195 3.86 3.50 18.52
CA THR A 195 4.71 3.61 17.32
C THR A 195 4.06 4.53 16.28
N ALA A 196 2.76 4.39 16.06
CA ALA A 196 2.03 5.23 15.11
C ALA A 196 1.99 6.70 15.53
N MET A 197 1.89 6.99 16.83
CA MET A 197 1.97 8.34 17.38
C MET A 197 3.34 8.97 17.12
N VAL A 198 4.43 8.25 17.38
CA VAL A 198 5.80 8.71 17.09
C VAL A 198 5.98 9.01 15.59
N LEU A 199 5.45 8.16 14.71
CA LEU A 199 5.48 8.44 13.27
C LEU A 199 4.64 9.67 12.90
N LEU A 200 3.51 9.91 13.58
CA LEU A 200 2.65 11.04 13.31
C LEU A 200 3.34 12.36 13.68
N ASP A 201 4.12 12.38 14.77
CA ASP A 201 4.91 13.55 15.16
C ASP A 201 6.01 13.88 14.14
N ALA A 202 6.50 12.88 13.40
CA ALA A 202 7.44 13.07 12.30
C ALA A 202 6.77 13.56 11.00
N ILE A 203 5.48 13.26 10.80
CA ILE A 203 4.71 13.63 9.59
C ILE A 203 4.07 15.02 9.75
N VAL A 204 3.53 15.30 10.93
CA VAL A 204 2.77 16.52 11.24
C VAL A 204 3.66 17.47 12.02
N GLU A 205 4.07 18.55 11.38
CA GLU A 205 4.85 19.60 12.04
C GLU A 205 4.02 20.27 13.14
N GLU A 206 4.66 20.50 14.29
CA GLU A 206 4.06 21.14 15.47
C GLU A 206 2.78 20.41 15.92
N ARG A 207 2.74 19.07 15.80
CA ARG A 207 1.60 18.21 16.15
C ARG A 207 1.02 18.55 17.52
N ASP A 208 1.84 18.68 18.56
CA ASP A 208 1.39 18.94 19.94
C ASP A 208 0.65 20.28 20.10
N LEU A 209 0.89 21.25 19.22
CA LEU A 209 0.21 22.54 19.22
C LEU A 209 -1.08 22.52 18.40
N ARG A 210 -1.23 21.55 17.50
CA ARG A 210 -2.34 21.46 16.52
C ARG A 210 -3.38 20.42 16.89
N LEU A 211 -2.96 19.31 17.50
CA LEU A 211 -3.76 18.12 17.75
C LEU A 211 -3.58 17.64 19.18
N SER A 212 -4.70 17.38 19.85
CA SER A 212 -4.69 16.69 21.15
C SER A 212 -4.39 15.19 20.97
N ASP A 213 -4.03 14.51 22.06
CA ASP A 213 -3.83 13.06 22.03
C ASP A 213 -5.13 12.30 21.71
N ASP A 214 -6.27 12.84 22.14
CA ASP A 214 -7.60 12.32 21.77
C ASP A 214 -7.85 12.43 20.26
N ASP A 215 -7.46 13.55 19.64
CA ASP A 215 -7.55 13.73 18.19
C ASP A 215 -6.68 12.70 17.45
N VAL A 216 -5.48 12.43 17.95
CA VAL A 216 -4.59 11.43 17.36
C VAL A 216 -5.16 10.03 17.49
N ALA A 217 -5.68 9.65 18.65
CA ALA A 217 -6.37 8.37 18.81
C ALA A 217 -7.58 8.25 17.85
N ALA A 218 -8.32 9.33 17.64
CA ALA A 218 -9.43 9.36 16.70
C ALA A 218 -8.95 9.24 15.23
N ILE A 219 -7.87 9.91 14.85
CA ILE A 219 -7.24 9.80 13.52
C ILE A 219 -6.79 8.35 13.26
N LEU A 220 -6.11 7.73 14.21
CA LEU A 220 -5.65 6.33 14.09
C LEU A 220 -6.84 5.36 13.92
N THR A 221 -7.91 5.58 14.67
CA THR A 221 -9.16 4.81 14.56
C THR A 221 -9.76 4.95 13.16
N ILE A 222 -9.89 6.19 12.66
CA ILE A 222 -10.40 6.47 11.30
C ILE A 222 -9.57 5.75 10.24
N ILE A 223 -8.23 5.80 10.34
CA ILE A 223 -7.33 5.16 9.38
C ILE A 223 -7.54 3.65 9.36
N ARG A 224 -7.61 3.01 10.54
CA ARG A 224 -7.85 1.56 10.65
C ARG A 224 -9.20 1.15 10.10
N GLU A 225 -10.24 1.91 10.40
CA GLU A 225 -11.58 1.61 9.89
C GLU A 225 -11.66 1.72 8.36
N THR A 226 -10.99 2.72 7.77
CA THR A 226 -11.11 3.02 6.34
C THR A 226 -10.16 2.23 5.45
N LEU A 227 -8.93 1.95 5.90
CA LEU A 227 -7.87 1.34 5.07
C LEU A 227 -7.73 -0.18 5.23
N THR A 228 -8.71 -0.84 5.84
CA THR A 228 -8.75 -2.31 5.93
C THR A 228 -9.28 -2.96 4.66
N ALA A 229 -8.78 -4.15 4.33
CA ALA A 229 -9.23 -4.93 3.16
C ALA A 229 -10.76 -5.18 3.18
N ASP A 230 -11.34 -5.26 4.37
CA ASP A 230 -12.76 -5.54 4.63
C ASP A 230 -13.62 -4.27 4.77
N TYR A 231 -13.15 -3.10 4.34
CA TYR A 231 -13.88 -1.82 4.47
C TYR A 231 -15.35 -1.90 4.04
N GLU A 232 -15.67 -2.63 2.96
CA GLU A 232 -17.06 -2.81 2.52
C GLU A 232 -17.94 -3.58 3.52
N ASN A 233 -17.36 -4.52 4.28
CA ASN A 233 -18.07 -5.31 5.30
C ASN A 233 -18.31 -4.51 6.58
N ILE A 234 -17.50 -3.47 6.84
CA ILE A 234 -17.61 -2.62 8.03
C ILE A 234 -18.72 -1.57 7.86
N ARG A 235 -18.96 -1.14 6.61
CA ARG A 235 -19.96 -0.11 6.28
C ARG A 235 -21.36 -0.67 5.99
N GLY A 236 -21.47 -1.97 5.67
CA GLY A 236 -22.73 -2.66 5.33
C GLY A 236 -23.55 -3.07 6.54
#